data_AF-A0A414U9H0-F1
#
_entry.id   AF-A0A414U9H0-F1
#
_cell.length_a   1.000
_cell.length_b   1.000
_cell.length_c   1.000
_cell.angle_alpha   90.00
_cell.angle_beta   90.00
_cell.angle_gamma   90.00
#
_symmetry.space_group_name_H-M   'P 1'
#
loop_
_entity.id
_entity.type
_entity.pdbx_description
1 polymer ?
#
loop_
_entity_poly.entity_id
_entity_poly.type
_entity_poly.pdbx_seq_one_letter_code
_entity_poly.pdbx_strand_id
1 'polypeptide(L)' 'MSDIDIYAGLGGGKKRVRRDDGKIFDSIAAASMSAYGYAGSGIKRAITTGRKAKGHHWYWADEISEDSQR' A
#
# COMPACT_ATOMS: atom_id res chain seq x y z
N MET A 1 -16.68 -3.66 26.91
CA MET A 1 -16.12 -4.07 25.61
C MET A 1 -17.04 -3.49 24.56
N SER A 2 -16.81 -2.22 24.22
CA SER A 2 -17.63 -1.45 23.30
C SER A 2 -16.87 -1.29 22.00
N ASP A 3 -17.58 -1.58 20.92
CA ASP A 3 -17.21 -1.63 19.50
C ASP A 3 -16.75 -0.28 18.89
N ILE A 4 -15.95 0.50 19.63
CA ILE A 4 -15.60 1.88 19.27
C ILE A 4 -14.12 2.07 18.90
N ASP A 5 -13.26 1.08 19.16
CA ASP A 5 -11.83 1.19 18.82
C ASP A 5 -11.46 0.70 17.41
N ILE A 6 -12.43 0.23 16.60
CA ILE A 6 -12.17 -0.23 15.21
C ILE A 6 -11.93 0.96 14.25
N TYR A 7 -12.27 2.19 14.64
CA TYR A 7 -12.15 3.37 13.77
C TYR A 7 -11.16 4.44 14.25
N ALA A 8 -10.41 4.20 15.34
CA ALA A 8 -9.44 5.16 15.89
C ALA A 8 -8.08 5.19 15.14
N GLY A 9 -8.06 4.81 13.85
CA GLY A 9 -6.88 4.82 12.99
C GLY A 9 -7.02 5.62 11.69
N LEU A 10 -8.13 6.34 11.49
CA LEU A 10 -8.30 7.29 10.37
C LEU A 10 -7.50 8.58 10.60
N GLY A 11 -6.19 8.47 10.75
CA GLY A 11 -5.29 9.57 10.43
C GLY A 11 -5.18 9.66 8.91
N GLY A 12 -5.18 10.85 8.33
CA GLY A 12 -4.80 11.10 6.93
C GLY A 12 -3.31 10.78 6.66
N GLY A 13 -2.84 9.61 7.10
CA GLY A 13 -1.50 9.09 6.97
C GLY A 13 -1.28 8.49 5.60
N LYS A 14 -0.11 8.75 5.03
CA LYS A 14 0.31 8.21 3.74
C LYS A 14 0.20 6.67 3.80
N LYS A 15 -0.68 6.08 2.99
CA LYS A 15 -0.82 4.62 2.89
C LYS A 15 0.48 4.02 2.36
N ARG A 16 1.06 3.10 3.11
CA ARG A 16 2.33 2.44 2.77
C ARG A 16 2.08 1.38 1.71
N VAL A 17 3.09 1.15 0.87
CA VAL A 17 3.00 0.17 -0.21
C VAL A 17 4.18 -0.78 -0.17
N ARG A 18 3.92 -2.05 -0.47
CA ARG A 18 4.91 -3.11 -0.59
C ARG A 18 5.04 -3.53 -2.05
N ARG A 19 6.28 -3.70 -2.49
CA ARG A 19 6.62 -4.32 -3.77
C ARG A 19 6.83 -5.83 -3.57
N ASP A 20 6.56 -6.61 -4.61
CA ASP A 20 6.68 -8.08 -4.60
C ASP A 20 8.06 -8.61 -4.16
N ASP A 21 9.13 -7.85 -4.38
CA ASP A 21 10.48 -8.14 -3.90
C ASP A 21 10.69 -7.92 -2.39
N GLY A 22 9.64 -7.53 -1.65
CA GLY A 22 9.67 -7.31 -0.22
C GLY A 22 9.97 -5.87 0.21
N LYS A 23 10.27 -4.96 -0.72
CA LYS A 23 10.56 -3.57 -0.37
C LYS A 23 9.29 -2.83 0.04
N ILE A 24 9.34 -2.16 1.19
CA ILE A 24 8.24 -1.35 1.73
C ILE A 24 8.56 0.13 1.57
N PHE A 25 7.56 0.92 1.20
CA PHE A 25 7.65 2.36 1.03
C PHE A 25 6.58 3.06 1.86
N ASP A 26 6.94 4.21 2.43
CA ASP A 26 6.04 4.98 3.30
C ASP A 26 4.85 5.61 2.57
N SER A 27 4.89 5.64 1.23
CA SER A 27 3.81 6.19 0.41
C SER A 27 3.90 5.73 -1.05
N ILE A 28 2.78 5.82 -1.77
CA ILE A 28 2.77 5.69 -3.24
C ILE A 28 3.75 6.67 -3.89
N ALA A 29 3.86 7.91 -3.39
CA ALA A 29 4.74 8.90 -3.99
C ALA A 29 6.22 8.49 -3.86
N ALA A 30 6.64 8.00 -2.70
CA ALA A 30 7.99 7.48 -2.47
C ALA A 30 8.28 6.25 -3.34
N ALA A 31 7.30 5.34 -3.45
CA ALA A 31 7.40 4.17 -4.30
C ALA A 31 7.49 4.56 -5.79
N SER A 32 6.67 5.52 -6.24
CA SER A 32 6.68 6.01 -7.61
C SER A 32 7.99 6.74 -7.92
N MET A 33 8.52 7.54 -6.98
CA MET A 33 9.82 8.17 -7.13
C MET A 33 10.94 7.13 -7.26
N SER A 34 10.91 6.06 -6.45
CA SER A 34 11.89 4.99 -6.53
C SER A 34 11.78 4.13 -7.80
N ALA A 35 10.59 3.96 -8.37
CA ALA A 35 10.36 3.09 -9.53
C ALA A 35 10.46 3.83 -10.87
N TYR A 36 10.04 5.10 -10.91
CA TYR A 36 9.89 5.89 -12.13
C TYR A 36 10.72 7.18 -12.14
N GLY A 37 11.22 7.64 -10.99
CA GLY A 37 11.88 8.94 -10.87
C GLY A 37 10.92 10.13 -10.80
N TYR A 38 9.60 9.90 -10.69
CA TYR A 38 8.60 10.93 -10.47
C TYR A 38 7.41 10.43 -9.65
N ALA A 39 6.72 11.33 -8.96
CA ALA A 39 5.50 11.00 -8.22
C ALA A 39 4.32 10.85 -9.21
N GLY A 40 3.70 9.67 -9.22
CA GLY A 40 2.59 9.36 -10.13
C GLY A 40 1.60 8.35 -9.56
N SER A 41 0.49 8.18 -10.27
CA SER A 41 -0.64 7.30 -9.89
C SER A 41 -0.52 5.85 -10.39
N GLY A 42 0.57 5.52 -11.10
CA GLY A 42 0.78 4.20 -11.72
C GLY A 42 0.74 3.05 -10.73
N ILE A 43 1.37 3.20 -9.56
CA ILE A 43 1.38 2.18 -8.49
C ILE A 43 0.00 2.00 -7.89
N LYS A 44 -0.74 3.08 -7.61
CA LYS A 44 -2.11 3.00 -7.10
C LYS A 44 -2.99 2.19 -8.06
N ARG A 45 -2.89 2.47 -9.36
CA ARG A 45 -3.63 1.75 -10.40
C ARG A 45 -3.23 0.28 -10.50
N ALA A 46 -1.93 -0.01 -10.38
CA ALA A 46 -1.42 -1.37 -10.37
C ALA A 46 -2.02 -2.18 -9.20
N ILE A 47 -2.01 -1.62 -7.99
CA ILE A 47 -2.64 -2.23 -6.81
C ILE A 47 -4.14 -2.48 -7.05
N THR A 48 -4.90 -1.45 -7.48
CA THR A 48 -6.36 -1.59 -7.65
C THR A 48 -6.78 -2.51 -8.79
N THR A 49 -5.93 -2.69 -9.81
CA THR A 49 -6.25 -3.54 -10.97
C THR A 49 -5.57 -4.91 -10.93
N GLY A 50 -4.76 -5.19 -9.90
CA GLY A 50 -3.92 -6.38 -9.84
C GLY A 50 -2.87 -6.46 -10.96
N ARG A 51 -2.58 -5.34 -11.64
CA ARG A 51 -1.61 -5.30 -12.75
C ARG A 51 -0.22 -4.96 -12.26
N LYS A 52 0.78 -5.19 -13.11
CA LYS A 52 2.16 -4.83 -12.82
C LYS A 52 2.41 -3.34 -13.09
N ALA A 53 3.19 -2.71 -12.22
CA ALA A 53 3.77 -1.38 -12.42
C ALA A 53 5.29 -1.52 -12.48
N LYS A 54 5.91 -1.09 -13.59
CA LYS A 54 7.36 -1.23 -13.86
C LYS A 54 7.86 -2.68 -13.72
N GLY A 55 7.04 -3.66 -14.12
CA GLY A 55 7.38 -5.08 -14.05
C GLY A 55 7.12 -5.75 -12.70
N HIS A 56 6.74 -4.99 -11.67
CA HIS A 56 6.49 -5.49 -10.32
C HIS A 56 5.01 -5.47 -9.94
N HIS A 57 4.60 -6.41 -9.10
CA HIS A 57 3.33 -6.29 -8.38
C HIS A 57 3.49 -5.40 -7.15
N TRP A 58 2.40 -4.73 -6.81
CA TRP A 58 2.33 -3.77 -5.72
C TRP A 58 1.12 -4.09 -4.87
N TYR A 59 1.28 -3.93 -3.56
CA TYR A 59 0.28 -4.24 -2.55
C TYR A 59 0.23 -3.10 -1.53
N TRP A 60 -0.91 -2.90 -0.89
CA TRP A 60 -0.96 -2.06 0.30
C TRP A 60 -0.25 -2.78 1.44
N ALA A 61 0.73 -2.12 2.06
CA ALA A 61 1.45 -2.72 3.19
C ALA A 61 0.59 -2.74 4.47
N ASP A 62 -0.43 -1.88 4.52
CA ASP A 62 -1.35 -1.75 5.65
C ASP A 62 -2.60 -2.67 5.51
N GLU A 63 -2.77 -3.38 4.38
CA GLU A 63 -3.84 -4.38 4.19
C GLU A 63 -3.36 -5.81 4.49
N ILE A 64 -2.60 -5.99 5.57
CA ILE A 64 -2.59 -7.30 6.24
C ILE A 64 -3.82 -7.30 7.13
N SER A 65 -4.99 -7.56 6.53
CA SER A 65 -6.20 -7.86 7.27
C SER A 65 -5.92 -9.11 8.12
N GLU A 66 -6.29 -9.02 9.40
CA GLU A 66 -6.26 -10.07 10.43
C GLU A 66 -7.18 -11.28 10.07
N ASP A 67 -7.06 -11.84 8.87
CA ASP A 67 -7.78 -13.05 8.44
C ASP A 67 -6.84 -14.27 8.46
N SER A 68 -6.00 -14.38 9.49
CA SER A 68 -5.11 -15.53 9.70
C SER A 68 -4.96 -15.93 11.17
N GLN A 69 -5.92 -15.55 12.01
CA GLN A 69 -6.05 -16.03 13.39
C GLN A 69 -7.30 -16.92 13.56
N ARG A 70 -7.60 -17.77 12.56
CA ARG A 70 -8.64 -18.79 12.66
C ARG A 70 -8.06 -20.13 13.11
#